data_AF-A0A497FDP1-F1
#
_entry.id   AF-A0A497FDP1-F1
#
_cell.length_a   1.000
_cell.length_b   1.000
_cell.length_c   1.000
_cell.angle_alpha   90.00
_cell.angle_beta   90.00
_cell.angle_gamma   90.00
#
_symmetry.space_group_name_H-M   'P 1'
#
loop_
_entity.id
_entity.type
_entity.pdbx_description
1 polymer ?
#
loop_
_entity_poly.entity_id
_entity_poly.type
_entity_poly.pdbx_seq_one_letter_code
_entity_poly.pdbx_strand_id
1 'polypeptide(L)'
;MNIMSIDSERIKRWLVKVGRERAIIERATVLLRGIIPFEQLLAVGLQYGGVGWDFAEAKVLELKSRARRAGKTTFEYLKTLKEEGELRRLREELVLWEAHIEIIEQLIDLCKKYGIDTSMPPDIDPDKLYEDLEHMRYIGGDLLRHYIIYELVRVFGMRPPRNLRLPRTILEKLRVFGITEDMIRPEEAPYIDSAIWNL
;
A
#
# COMPACT_ATOMS: atom_id res chain seq x y z
N MET A 1 -3.51 -5.08 38.83
CA MET A 1 -3.02 -4.64 37.50
C MET A 1 -1.74 -5.42 37.20
N ASN A 2 -1.69 -6.14 36.08
CA ASN A 2 -0.59 -7.06 35.75
C ASN A 2 0.58 -6.27 35.15
N ILE A 3 1.81 -6.42 35.67
CA ILE A 3 2.98 -5.63 35.27
C ILE A 3 3.25 -5.74 33.76
N MET A 4 3.05 -6.94 33.19
CA MET A 4 3.14 -7.16 31.74
C MET A 4 2.18 -6.28 30.91
N SER A 5 0.96 -6.02 31.40
CA SER A 5 -0.02 -5.19 30.68
C SER A 5 0.37 -3.70 30.60
N ILE A 6 1.12 -3.22 31.60
CA ILE A 6 1.61 -1.83 31.63
C ILE A 6 2.75 -1.65 30.61
N ASP A 7 3.60 -2.65 30.45
CA ASP A 7 4.69 -2.64 29.48
C ASP A 7 4.20 -2.77 28.04
N SER A 8 3.23 -3.65 27.76
CA SER A 8 2.65 -3.81 26.41
C SER A 8 1.98 -2.53 25.90
N GLU A 9 1.19 -1.85 26.73
CA GLU A 9 0.54 -0.59 26.35
C GLU A 9 1.54 0.56 26.15
N ARG A 10 2.65 0.54 26.89
CA ARG A 10 3.74 1.52 26.68
C ARG A 10 4.48 1.26 25.37
N ILE A 11 4.79 -0.01 25.05
CA ILE A 11 5.42 -0.40 23.78
C ILE A 11 4.50 -0.05 22.61
N LYS A 12 3.20 -0.37 22.68
CA LYS A 12 2.23 -0.03 21.65
C LYS A 12 2.19 1.46 21.36
N ARG A 13 2.08 2.30 22.41
CA ARG A 13 2.08 3.76 22.26
C ARG A 13 3.38 4.27 21.65
N TRP A 14 4.51 3.67 22.02
CA TRP A 14 5.80 4.00 21.42
C TRP A 14 5.85 3.63 19.93
N LEU A 15 5.39 2.44 19.54
CA LEU A 15 5.29 2.03 18.13
C LEU A 15 4.42 2.99 17.33
N VAL A 16 3.23 3.33 17.82
CA VAL A 16 2.34 4.30 17.15
C VAL A 16 3.01 5.65 16.98
N LYS A 17 3.72 6.14 18.01
CA LYS A 17 4.46 7.42 17.93
C LYS A 17 5.52 7.39 16.84
N VAL A 18 6.41 6.39 16.87
CA VAL A 18 7.50 6.23 15.87
C VAL A 18 6.92 6.08 14.46
N GLY A 19 5.85 5.31 14.31
CA GLY A 19 5.15 5.12 13.05
C GLY A 19 4.58 6.40 12.47
N ARG A 20 3.98 7.25 13.31
CA ARG A 20 3.47 8.57 12.89
C ARG A 20 4.60 9.48 12.42
N GLU A 21 5.72 9.51 13.14
CA GLU A 21 6.89 10.30 12.75
C GLU A 21 7.46 9.83 11.40
N ARG A 22 7.55 8.51 11.17
CA ARG A 22 7.97 7.95 9.88
C ARG A 22 7.00 8.26 8.75
N ALA A 23 5.70 8.08 8.99
CA ALA A 23 4.66 8.37 7.99
C ALA A 23 4.68 9.85 7.54
N ILE A 24 5.05 10.79 8.43
CA ILE A 24 5.22 12.21 8.06
C ILE A 24 6.38 12.37 7.08
N ILE A 25 7.52 11.72 7.32
CA ILE A 25 8.71 11.80 6.46
C ILE A 25 8.41 11.14 5.10
N GLU A 26 7.79 9.98 5.12
CA GLU A 26 7.36 9.26 3.92
C GLU A 26 6.40 10.10 3.08
N ARG A 27 5.35 10.65 3.71
CA ARG A 27 4.40 11.56 3.06
C ARG A 27 5.11 12.75 2.42
N ALA A 28 6.00 13.41 3.15
CA ALA A 28 6.76 14.54 2.61
C ALA A 28 7.60 14.10 1.38
N THR A 29 8.25 12.94 1.46
CA THR A 29 9.06 12.39 0.37
C THR A 29 8.23 12.09 -0.88
N VAL A 30 7.09 11.41 -0.73
CA VAL A 30 6.18 11.09 -1.85
C VAL A 30 5.68 12.36 -2.51
N LEU A 31 5.18 13.32 -1.72
CA LEU A 31 4.62 14.57 -2.23
C LEU A 31 5.69 15.44 -2.91
N LEU A 32 6.89 15.56 -2.33
CA LEU A 32 8.00 16.32 -2.93
C LEU A 32 8.49 15.70 -4.25
N ARG A 33 8.43 14.37 -4.39
CA ARG A 33 8.77 13.66 -5.63
C ARG A 33 7.65 13.70 -6.68
N GLY A 34 6.50 14.32 -6.36
CA GLY A 34 5.34 14.34 -7.23
C GLY A 34 4.87 12.94 -7.61
N ILE A 35 4.91 12.01 -6.65
CA ILE A 35 4.38 10.66 -6.82
C ILE A 35 2.87 10.70 -6.60
N ILE A 36 2.12 10.22 -7.59
CA ILE A 36 0.65 10.16 -7.54
C ILE A 36 0.18 8.89 -6.83
N PRO A 37 -1.07 8.83 -6.31
CA PRO A 37 -1.58 7.66 -5.59
C PRO A 37 -1.43 6.35 -6.38
N PHE A 38 -1.76 6.35 -7.67
CA PHE A 38 -1.59 5.16 -8.51
C PHE A 38 -0.13 4.66 -8.55
N GLU A 39 0.85 5.55 -8.65
CA GLU A 39 2.27 5.17 -8.64
C GLU A 39 2.69 4.55 -7.30
N GLN A 40 2.18 5.08 -6.19
CA GLN A 40 2.42 4.50 -4.86
C GLN A 40 1.80 3.11 -4.74
N LEU A 41 0.56 2.94 -5.20
CA LEU A 41 -0.12 1.64 -5.18
C LEU A 41 0.56 0.61 -6.09
N LEU A 42 1.07 1.04 -7.25
CA LEU A 42 1.89 0.19 -8.11
C LEU A 42 3.13 -0.30 -7.36
N ALA A 43 3.85 0.58 -6.65
CA ALA A 43 5.03 0.17 -5.88
C ALA A 43 4.67 -0.85 -4.79
N VAL A 44 3.53 -0.70 -4.12
CA VAL A 44 3.04 -1.70 -3.17
C VAL A 44 2.73 -3.03 -3.87
N GLY A 45 1.95 -3.00 -4.94
CA GLY A 45 1.55 -4.21 -5.68
C GLY A 45 2.73 -4.97 -6.26
N LEU A 46 3.75 -4.27 -6.76
CA LEU A 46 4.95 -4.87 -7.36
C LEU A 46 5.92 -5.49 -6.35
N GLN A 47 5.67 -5.36 -5.04
CA GLN A 47 6.39 -6.13 -4.02
C GLN A 47 5.88 -7.57 -3.88
N TYR A 48 4.82 -7.93 -4.60
CA TYR A 48 4.26 -9.28 -4.56
C TYR A 48 5.34 -10.36 -4.70
N GLY A 49 5.22 -11.42 -3.88
CA GLY A 49 6.18 -12.52 -3.85
C GLY A 49 7.54 -12.18 -3.24
N GLY A 50 7.68 -11.05 -2.55
CA GLY A 50 8.83 -10.76 -1.69
C GLY A 50 10.06 -10.25 -2.44
N VAL A 51 9.88 -9.66 -3.62
CA VAL A 51 10.98 -9.08 -4.43
C VAL A 51 11.58 -7.81 -3.82
N GLY A 52 10.92 -7.22 -2.82
CA GLY A 52 11.40 -6.07 -2.06
C GLY A 52 11.06 -4.70 -2.67
N TRP A 53 11.22 -3.66 -1.86
CA TRP A 53 10.87 -2.27 -2.20
C TRP A 53 11.75 -1.71 -3.33
N ASP A 54 13.06 -1.98 -3.31
CA ASP A 54 14.00 -1.49 -4.34
C ASP A 54 13.64 -1.98 -5.74
N PHE A 55 13.24 -3.25 -5.85
CA PHE A 55 12.74 -3.81 -7.12
C PHE A 55 11.49 -3.05 -7.57
N ALA A 56 10.50 -2.90 -6.69
CA ALA A 56 9.25 -2.25 -7.02
C ALA A 56 9.44 -0.78 -7.44
N GLU A 57 10.24 -0.01 -6.71
CA GLU A 57 10.57 1.38 -7.06
C GLU A 57 11.25 1.47 -8.43
N ALA A 58 12.23 0.61 -8.71
CA ALA A 58 12.91 0.61 -9.99
C ALA A 58 11.94 0.37 -11.17
N LYS A 59 10.98 -0.54 -11.01
CA LYS A 59 9.96 -0.82 -12.02
C LYS A 59 8.97 0.33 -12.18
N VAL A 60 8.52 0.95 -11.09
CA VAL A 60 7.65 2.14 -11.16
C VAL A 60 8.38 3.30 -11.83
N LEU A 61 9.66 3.52 -11.54
CA LEU A 61 10.44 4.58 -12.17
C LEU A 61 10.61 4.36 -13.68
N GLU A 62 10.84 3.12 -14.10
CA GLU A 62 10.93 2.78 -15.52
C GLU A 62 9.58 2.99 -16.24
N LEU A 63 8.48 2.57 -15.63
CA LEU A 63 7.12 2.81 -16.12
C LEU A 63 6.81 4.30 -16.25
N LYS A 64 7.18 5.09 -15.24
CA LYS A 64 7.03 6.55 -15.24
C LYS A 64 7.83 7.20 -16.37
N SER A 65 9.05 6.74 -16.62
CA SER A 65 9.87 7.20 -17.74
C SER A 65 9.25 6.88 -19.10
N ARG A 66 8.70 5.67 -19.27
CA ARG A 66 7.97 5.26 -20.49
C ARG A 66 6.70 6.11 -20.70
N ALA A 67 5.90 6.30 -19.66
CA ALA A 67 4.70 7.14 -19.70
C ALA A 67 5.03 8.58 -20.09
N ARG A 68 6.07 9.16 -19.48
CA ARG A 68 6.54 10.52 -19.80
C ARG A 68 6.99 10.67 -21.24
N ARG A 69 7.72 9.69 -21.80
CA ARG A 69 8.10 9.67 -23.22
C ARG A 69 6.89 9.62 -24.15
N ALA A 70 5.80 8.99 -23.71
CA ALA A 70 4.52 8.96 -24.41
C ALA A 70 3.63 10.20 -24.13
N GLY A 71 4.09 11.17 -23.34
CA GLY A 71 3.31 12.37 -22.97
C GLY A 71 2.10 12.09 -22.07
N LYS A 72 2.10 10.97 -21.33
CA LYS A 72 0.99 10.51 -20.48
C LYS A 72 1.41 10.44 -19.01
N THR A 73 0.43 10.47 -18.11
CA THR A 73 0.64 10.00 -16.73
C THR A 73 0.88 8.49 -16.71
N THR A 74 1.48 7.97 -15.64
CA THR A 74 1.71 6.52 -15.47
C THR A 74 0.41 5.74 -15.54
N PHE A 75 -0.68 6.27 -14.97
CA PHE A 75 -2.02 5.67 -15.04
C PHE A 75 -2.56 5.61 -16.48
N GLU A 76 -2.59 6.75 -17.18
CA GLU A 76 -3.10 6.80 -18.56
C GLU A 76 -2.30 5.91 -19.51
N TYR A 77 -0.98 5.86 -19.33
CA TYR A 77 -0.09 5.01 -20.11
C TYR A 77 -0.44 3.53 -19.94
N LEU A 78 -0.50 3.03 -18.70
CA LEU A 78 -0.80 1.62 -18.42
C LEU A 78 -2.25 1.26 -18.78
N LYS A 79 -3.19 2.18 -18.55
CA LYS A 79 -4.59 2.02 -18.98
C LYS A 79 -4.68 1.87 -20.50
N THR A 80 -3.95 2.69 -21.26
CA THR A 80 -3.91 2.58 -22.73
C THR A 80 -3.38 1.21 -23.15
N LEU A 81 -2.25 0.77 -22.59
CA LEU A 81 -1.69 -0.55 -22.90
C LEU A 81 -2.66 -1.68 -22.58
N LYS A 82 -3.43 -1.56 -21.49
CA LYS A 82 -4.47 -2.52 -21.14
C LYS A 82 -5.59 -2.55 -22.18
N GLU A 83 -6.11 -1.37 -22.56
CA GLU A 83 -7.19 -1.23 -23.54
C GLU A 83 -6.79 -1.70 -24.94
N GLU A 84 -5.50 -1.58 -25.29
CA GLU A 84 -4.92 -2.06 -26.55
C GLU A 84 -4.53 -3.55 -26.51
N GLY A 85 -4.60 -4.22 -25.34
CA GLY A 85 -4.20 -5.62 -25.18
C GLY A 85 -2.68 -5.85 -25.10
N GLU A 86 -1.89 -4.78 -24.96
CA GLU A 86 -0.42 -4.77 -25.03
C GLU A 86 0.25 -4.87 -23.63
N LEU A 87 -0.53 -4.77 -22.55
CA LEU A 87 0.01 -4.73 -21.18
C LEU A 87 0.89 -5.94 -20.84
N ARG A 88 0.58 -7.13 -21.39
CA ARG A 88 1.35 -8.36 -21.16
C ARG A 88 2.79 -8.29 -21.66
N ARG A 89 3.10 -7.41 -22.63
CA ARG A 89 4.47 -7.20 -23.11
C ARG A 89 5.41 -6.68 -22.04
N LEU A 90 4.87 -6.00 -21.03
CA LEU A 90 5.63 -5.53 -19.88
C LEU A 90 6.29 -6.67 -19.10
N ARG A 91 5.82 -7.92 -19.22
CA ARG A 91 6.47 -9.08 -18.58
C ARG A 91 7.91 -9.24 -19.02
N GLU A 92 8.12 -9.23 -20.32
CA GLU A 92 9.43 -9.45 -20.91
C GLU A 92 10.26 -8.17 -20.81
N GLU A 93 9.64 -7.02 -21.11
CA GLU A 93 10.33 -5.73 -21.14
C GLU A 93 10.80 -5.25 -19.77
N LEU A 94 10.08 -5.62 -18.70
CA LEU A 94 10.37 -5.21 -17.33
C LEU A 94 10.75 -6.38 -16.42
N VAL A 95 10.86 -7.61 -16.94
CA VAL A 95 11.14 -8.82 -16.14
C VAL A 95 10.12 -8.97 -15.00
N LEU A 96 8.84 -8.91 -15.37
CA LEU A 96 7.70 -9.04 -14.45
C LEU A 96 7.08 -10.44 -14.55
N TRP A 97 6.66 -10.97 -13.41
CA TRP A 97 5.88 -12.21 -13.34
C TRP A 97 4.43 -11.98 -13.77
N GLU A 98 3.73 -13.06 -14.13
CA GLU A 98 2.32 -12.99 -14.51
C GLU A 98 1.46 -12.34 -13.40
N ALA A 99 1.75 -12.66 -12.13
CA ALA A 99 1.07 -12.06 -10.99
C ALA A 99 1.22 -10.54 -10.95
N HIS A 100 2.39 -9.99 -11.32
CA HIS A 100 2.58 -8.54 -11.36
C HIS A 100 1.71 -7.88 -12.43
N ILE A 101 1.54 -8.51 -13.60
CA ILE A 101 0.65 -7.96 -14.64
C ILE A 101 -0.79 -7.98 -14.16
N GLU A 102 -1.24 -9.08 -13.57
CA GLU A 102 -2.61 -9.19 -13.08
C GLU A 102 -2.87 -8.13 -11.98
N ILE A 103 -1.90 -7.90 -11.09
CA ILE A 103 -1.96 -6.84 -10.08
C ILE A 103 -2.04 -5.45 -10.74
N ILE A 104 -1.26 -5.18 -11.79
CA ILE A 104 -1.33 -3.90 -12.52
C ILE A 104 -2.72 -3.73 -13.15
N GLU A 105 -3.26 -4.75 -13.81
CA GLU A 105 -4.61 -4.71 -14.42
C GLU A 105 -5.68 -4.39 -13.40
N GLN A 106 -5.59 -5.06 -12.26
CA GLN A 106 -6.47 -4.93 -11.10
C GLN A 106 -6.39 -3.54 -10.47
N LEU A 107 -5.18 -3.00 -10.30
CA LEU A 107 -4.97 -1.64 -9.78
C LEU A 107 -5.49 -0.58 -10.74
N ILE A 108 -5.38 -0.77 -12.06
CA ILE A 108 -5.98 0.15 -13.06
C ILE A 108 -7.50 0.20 -12.87
N ASP A 109 -8.16 -0.95 -12.75
CA ASP A 109 -9.61 -1.01 -12.58
C ASP A 109 -10.06 -0.42 -11.25
N LEU A 110 -9.35 -0.74 -10.18
CA LEU A 110 -9.61 -0.19 -8.86
C LEU A 110 -9.47 1.32 -8.85
N CYS A 111 -8.38 1.85 -9.41
CA CYS A 111 -8.13 3.28 -9.41
C CYS A 111 -9.12 4.04 -10.28
N LYS A 112 -9.55 3.43 -11.40
CA LYS A 112 -10.65 3.96 -12.22
C LYS A 112 -11.98 3.97 -11.45
N LYS A 113 -12.31 2.89 -10.73
CA LYS A 113 -13.55 2.77 -9.95
C LYS A 113 -13.64 3.82 -8.84
N TYR A 114 -12.52 4.08 -8.17
CA TYR A 114 -12.47 4.97 -6.99
C TYR A 114 -11.95 6.38 -7.28
N GLY A 115 -11.50 6.68 -8.51
CA GLY A 115 -10.96 7.99 -8.85
C GLY A 115 -9.62 8.32 -8.17
N ILE A 116 -8.83 7.30 -7.83
CA ILE A 116 -7.54 7.43 -7.11
C ILE A 116 -6.33 7.35 -8.06
N ASP A 117 -6.47 7.84 -9.29
CA ASP A 117 -5.43 7.74 -10.31
C ASP A 117 -4.30 8.76 -10.09
N THR A 118 -4.65 10.03 -9.93
CA THR A 118 -3.74 11.18 -9.89
C THR A 118 -3.79 11.93 -8.56
N SER A 119 -4.91 11.83 -7.86
CA SER A 119 -5.14 12.45 -6.55
C SER A 119 -6.12 11.63 -5.74
N MET A 120 -6.25 11.91 -4.44
CA MET A 120 -7.28 11.27 -3.61
C MET A 120 -8.60 12.02 -3.70
N PRO A 121 -9.72 11.34 -4.02
CA PRO A 121 -11.04 11.94 -3.93
C PRO A 121 -11.40 12.19 -2.46
N PRO A 122 -12.05 13.32 -2.14
CA PRO A 122 -12.45 13.66 -0.77
C PRO A 122 -13.57 12.75 -0.22
N ASP A 123 -14.35 12.14 -1.11
CA ASP A 123 -15.56 11.35 -0.83
C ASP A 123 -15.37 9.84 -0.98
N ILE A 124 -14.12 9.38 -1.08
CA ILE A 124 -13.82 7.95 -1.16
C ILE A 124 -14.39 7.20 0.05
N ASP A 125 -15.06 6.07 -0.20
CA ASP A 125 -15.49 5.15 0.85
C ASP A 125 -14.36 4.15 1.16
N PRO A 126 -13.62 4.31 2.27
CA PRO A 126 -12.51 3.42 2.58
C PRO A 126 -12.98 2.03 2.99
N ASP A 127 -14.19 1.89 3.57
CA ASP A 127 -14.72 0.60 4.01
C ASP A 127 -14.99 -0.28 2.78
N LYS A 128 -15.64 0.30 1.77
CA LYS A 128 -15.91 -0.38 0.49
C LYS A 128 -14.66 -0.67 -0.32
N LEU A 129 -13.71 0.27 -0.36
CA LEU A 129 -12.41 0.05 -1.01
C LEU A 129 -11.69 -1.16 -0.41
N TYR A 130 -11.67 -1.24 0.93
CA TYR A 130 -10.99 -2.31 1.63
C TYR A 130 -11.66 -3.68 1.45
N GLU A 131 -13.00 -3.71 1.39
CA GLU A 131 -13.76 -4.92 1.03
C GLU A 131 -13.47 -5.37 -0.40
N ASP A 132 -13.47 -4.45 -1.38
CA ASP A 132 -13.15 -4.80 -2.77
C ASP A 132 -11.75 -5.42 -2.89
N LEU A 133 -10.76 -4.86 -2.18
CA LEU A 133 -9.38 -5.38 -2.18
C LEU A 133 -9.30 -6.83 -1.70
N GLU A 134 -10.14 -7.27 -0.77
CA GLU A 134 -10.15 -8.64 -0.25
C GLU A 134 -10.48 -9.68 -1.32
N HIS A 135 -11.26 -9.30 -2.34
CA HIS A 135 -11.69 -10.21 -3.41
C HIS A 135 -10.77 -10.22 -4.64
N MET A 136 -9.70 -9.42 -4.60
CA MET A 136 -8.77 -9.26 -5.69
C MET A 136 -7.69 -10.35 -5.66
N ARG A 137 -7.49 -11.07 -6.77
CA ARG A 137 -6.51 -12.15 -6.82
C ARG A 137 -5.09 -11.58 -6.66
N TYR A 138 -4.26 -12.24 -5.85
CA TYR A 138 -2.93 -11.78 -5.41
C TYR A 138 -2.91 -10.58 -4.45
N ILE A 139 -3.80 -9.59 -4.62
CA ILE A 139 -3.89 -8.42 -3.73
C ILE A 139 -4.62 -8.74 -2.42
N GLY A 140 -5.74 -9.45 -2.50
CA GLY A 140 -6.65 -9.76 -1.39
C GLY A 140 -6.11 -10.73 -0.35
N GLY A 141 -4.88 -11.23 -0.55
CA GLY A 141 -4.12 -11.93 0.47
C GLY A 141 -3.88 -11.04 1.70
N ASP A 142 -3.36 -11.66 2.77
CA ASP A 142 -3.27 -11.01 4.07
C ASP A 142 -2.42 -9.72 4.02
N LEU A 143 -1.32 -9.67 3.25
CA LEU A 143 -0.39 -8.54 3.30
C LEU A 143 -0.75 -7.37 2.39
N LEU A 144 -0.88 -7.60 1.08
CA LEU A 144 -0.92 -6.51 0.10
C LEU A 144 -2.13 -5.60 0.25
N ARG A 145 -3.32 -6.14 0.53
CA ARG A 145 -4.51 -5.31 0.80
C ARG A 145 -4.28 -4.33 1.95
N HIS A 146 -3.60 -4.78 3.02
CA HIS A 146 -3.34 -3.95 4.18
C HIS A 146 -2.34 -2.86 3.83
N TYR A 147 -1.25 -3.21 3.13
CA TYR A 147 -0.24 -2.25 2.71
C TYR A 147 -0.82 -1.17 1.78
N ILE A 148 -1.69 -1.54 0.82
CA ILE A 148 -2.39 -0.58 -0.03
C ILE A 148 -3.19 0.42 0.83
N ILE A 149 -4.02 -0.06 1.75
CA ILE A 149 -4.80 0.82 2.63
C ILE A 149 -3.90 1.67 3.51
N TYR A 150 -2.80 1.11 4.04
CA TYR A 150 -1.89 1.83 4.91
C TYR A 150 -1.20 2.98 4.18
N GLU A 151 -0.78 2.80 2.94
CA GLU A 151 -0.22 3.87 2.12
C GLU A 151 -1.25 4.98 1.88
N LEU A 152 -2.48 4.61 1.51
CA LEU A 152 -3.55 5.58 1.28
C LEU A 152 -3.87 6.41 2.54
N VAL A 153 -3.84 5.78 3.72
CA VAL A 153 -4.02 6.47 5.01
C VAL A 153 -2.82 7.35 5.35
N ARG A 154 -1.60 6.79 5.34
CA ARG A 154 -0.38 7.47 5.83
C ARG A 154 0.03 8.62 4.92
N VAL A 155 0.06 8.37 3.62
CA VAL A 155 0.64 9.26 2.62
C VAL A 155 -0.41 10.24 2.11
N PHE A 156 -1.60 9.73 1.79
CA PHE A 156 -2.62 10.53 1.12
C PHE A 156 -3.80 10.94 2.02
N GLY A 157 -3.75 10.61 3.31
CA GLY A 157 -4.70 11.12 4.30
C GLY A 157 -6.11 10.53 4.22
N MET A 158 -6.26 9.37 3.59
CA MET A 158 -7.53 8.63 3.59
C MET A 158 -7.94 8.27 5.03
N ARG A 159 -9.23 8.32 5.35
CA ARG A 159 -9.74 7.79 6.62
C ARG A 159 -9.49 6.27 6.67
N PRO A 160 -9.04 5.70 7.81
CA PRO A 160 -8.95 4.25 7.97
C PRO A 160 -10.32 3.56 7.84
N PRO A 161 -10.42 2.40 7.18
CA PRO A 161 -11.58 1.52 7.28
C PRO A 161 -11.86 1.11 8.73
N ARG A 162 -13.12 0.91 9.08
CA ARG A 162 -13.58 0.60 10.46
C ARG A 162 -13.09 -0.75 10.97
N ASN A 163 -12.90 -1.71 10.08
CA ASN A 163 -12.40 -3.06 10.38
C ASN A 163 -10.94 -3.24 9.97
N LEU A 164 -10.19 -2.15 9.77
CA LEU A 164 -8.77 -2.23 9.45
C LEU A 164 -8.01 -2.86 10.64
N ARG A 165 -7.21 -3.87 10.34
CA ARG A 165 -6.35 -4.60 11.29
C ARG A 165 -4.93 -4.70 10.76
N LEU A 166 -4.02 -5.20 11.60
CA LEU A 166 -2.69 -5.61 11.18
C LEU A 166 -2.73 -6.98 10.47
N PRO A 167 -1.86 -7.22 9.47
CA PRO A 167 -1.61 -8.55 8.95
C PRO A 167 -1.27 -9.54 10.07
N ARG A 168 -1.65 -10.81 9.91
CA ARG A 168 -1.40 -11.88 10.88
C ARG A 168 0.08 -12.04 11.19
N THR A 169 0.93 -11.94 10.17
CA THR A 169 2.39 -12.04 10.32
C THR A 169 2.96 -10.95 11.23
N ILE A 170 2.38 -9.75 11.17
CA ILE A 170 2.74 -8.64 12.05
C ILE A 170 2.21 -8.86 13.46
N LEU A 171 0.94 -9.30 13.60
CA LEU A 171 0.37 -9.62 14.90
C LEU A 171 1.17 -10.71 15.63
N GLU A 172 1.65 -11.72 14.92
CA GLU A 172 2.52 -12.78 15.47
C GLU A 172 3.83 -12.22 16.02
N LYS A 173 4.49 -11.30 15.30
CA LYS A 173 5.67 -10.59 15.79
C LYS A 173 5.37 -9.77 17.05
N LEU A 174 4.20 -9.13 17.12
CA LEU A 174 3.82 -8.25 18.23
C LEU A 174 3.38 -8.99 19.49
N ARG A 175 2.90 -10.24 19.36
CA ARG A 175 2.52 -11.09 20.50
C ARG A 175 3.66 -11.32 21.48
N VAL A 176 4.92 -11.32 21.04
CA VAL A 176 6.09 -11.47 21.93
C VAL A 176 6.21 -10.31 22.93
N PHE A 177 5.61 -9.16 22.62
CA PHE A 177 5.52 -7.99 23.50
C PHE A 177 4.20 -7.92 24.26
N GLY A 178 3.38 -8.98 24.22
CA GLY A 178 2.05 -9.02 24.84
C GLY A 178 1.02 -8.13 24.14
N ILE A 179 1.28 -7.70 22.89
CA ILE A 179 0.35 -6.87 22.12
C ILE A 179 -0.55 -7.80 21.29
N THR A 180 -1.86 -7.69 21.49
CA THR A 180 -2.89 -8.47 20.79
C THR A 180 -3.76 -7.60 19.89
N GLU A 181 -4.52 -8.22 18.99
CA GLU A 181 -5.34 -7.51 17.98
C GLU A 181 -6.38 -6.57 18.62
N ASP A 182 -7.00 -6.98 19.73
CA ASP A 182 -7.98 -6.21 20.49
C ASP A 182 -7.41 -4.92 21.12
N MET A 183 -6.08 -4.83 21.27
CA MET A 183 -5.41 -3.64 21.78
C MET A 183 -5.17 -2.57 20.71
N ILE A 184 -5.33 -2.92 19.43
CA ILE A 184 -4.95 -2.09 18.29
C ILE A 184 -6.21 -1.52 17.64
N ARG A 185 -6.30 -0.20 17.62
CA ARG A 185 -7.40 0.48 16.91
C ARG A 185 -7.11 0.56 15.41
N PRO A 186 -8.15 0.61 14.55
CA PRO A 186 -7.97 0.73 13.10
C PRO A 186 -7.07 1.91 12.70
N GLU A 187 -7.19 3.05 13.37
CA GLU A 187 -6.37 4.24 13.13
C GLU A 187 -4.91 4.13 13.61
N GLU A 188 -4.56 3.08 14.35
CA GLU A 188 -3.20 2.81 14.83
C GLU A 188 -2.46 1.84 13.92
N ALA A 189 -3.18 0.91 13.27
CA ALA A 189 -2.60 -0.16 12.46
C ALA A 189 -1.61 0.33 11.39
N PRO A 190 -1.91 1.35 10.55
CA PRO A 190 -0.95 1.84 9.55
C PRO A 190 0.36 2.35 10.15
N TYR A 191 0.31 2.92 11.35
CA TYR A 191 1.49 3.48 12.01
C TYR A 191 2.29 2.41 12.74
N ILE A 192 1.63 1.43 13.35
CA ILE A 192 2.33 0.28 13.93
C ILE A 192 3.13 -0.46 12.86
N ASP A 193 2.53 -0.69 11.69
CA ASP A 193 3.20 -1.26 10.51
C ASP A 193 4.45 -0.45 10.10
N SER A 194 4.30 0.86 9.90
CA SER A 194 5.41 1.75 9.55
C SER A 194 6.56 1.75 10.58
N ALA A 195 6.24 1.57 11.87
CA ALA A 195 7.25 1.50 12.93
C ALA A 195 8.11 0.23 12.84
N ILE A 196 7.53 -0.88 12.39
CA ILE A 196 8.19 -2.20 12.38
C ILE A 196 8.70 -2.61 11.00
N TRP A 197 8.50 -1.79 9.96
CA TRP A 197 8.95 -2.08 8.59
C TRP A 197 10.43 -2.49 8.47
N ASN A 198 11.29 -2.03 9.40
CA ASN A 198 12.73 -2.32 9.45
C ASN A 198 13.13 -3.25 10.64
N LEU A 199 12.17 -3.95 11.27
CA LEU A 199 12.39 -4.88 12.38
C LEU A 199 12.14 -6.34 11.98
#